data_AF-A0A838T1J2-F1
#
_entry.id   AF-A0A838T1J2-F1
#
_cell.length_a   1.000
_cell.length_b   1.000
_cell.length_c   1.000
_cell.angle_alpha   90.00
_cell.angle_beta   90.00
_cell.angle_gamma   90.00
#
_symmetry.space_group_name_H-M   'P 1'
#
loop_
_entity.id
_entity.type
_entity.pdbx_description
1 polymer ?
#
loop_
_entity_poly.entity_id
_entity_poly.type
_entity_poly.pdbx_seq_one_letter_code
_entity_poly.pdbx_strand_id
1 'polypeptide(L)'
;MAQGKQEHNHDERQLAMFDAPPPEVRGMARNPDRPTSIEAAKSVLSTRARVKAMVFQAFKDHGPLTDAELGRLPEFQGIAYTSVSKRRTDLVVEGRLEATGERRGHPDRPNSKLMVWALAEVGE
;
A
#
# COMPACT_ATOMS: atom_id res chain seq x y z
N MET A 1 -54.88 41.16 4.39
CA MET A 1 -55.03 40.92 2.94
C MET A 1 -53.68 40.49 2.39
N ALA A 2 -53.69 39.44 1.57
CA ALA A 2 -52.57 38.94 0.77
C ALA A 2 -52.10 40.03 -0.23
N GLN A 3 -51.02 39.96 -1.02
CA GLN A 3 -50.14 38.91 -1.53
C GLN A 3 -49.04 39.64 -2.36
N GLY A 4 -47.88 39.04 -2.64
CA GLY A 4 -47.05 39.51 -3.77
C GLY A 4 -45.54 39.28 -3.63
N LYS A 5 -45.08 38.11 -4.08
CA LYS A 5 -43.68 37.67 -4.21
C LYS A 5 -42.89 38.43 -5.29
N GLN A 6 -41.56 38.46 -5.13
CA GLN A 6 -40.54 38.12 -6.14
C GLN A 6 -39.19 38.01 -5.39
N GLU A 7 -38.77 36.84 -4.90
CA GLU A 7 -37.99 35.81 -5.61
C GLU A 7 -36.82 36.40 -6.43
N HIS A 8 -35.63 36.42 -5.83
CA HIS A 8 -34.34 36.33 -6.53
C HIS A 8 -33.49 35.26 -5.82
N ASN A 9 -33.52 34.06 -6.38
CA ASN A 9 -32.58 32.97 -6.15
C ASN A 9 -31.26 33.29 -6.88
N HIS A 10 -30.12 33.22 -6.19
CA HIS A 10 -29.01 32.35 -6.59
C HIS A 10 -27.90 32.34 -5.53
N ASP A 11 -27.80 31.24 -4.78
CA ASP A 11 -26.65 30.33 -4.90
C ASP A 11 -25.20 30.86 -4.71
N GLU A 12 -24.92 31.57 -3.61
CA GLU A 12 -23.52 31.84 -3.20
C GLU A 12 -23.15 31.31 -1.81
N ARG A 13 -23.89 30.31 -1.31
CA ARG A 13 -23.59 29.65 -0.02
C ARG A 13 -23.40 28.13 -0.11
N GLN A 14 -22.98 27.61 -1.28
CA GLN A 14 -22.69 26.18 -1.48
C GLN A 14 -21.29 25.87 -2.05
N LEU A 15 -20.28 26.71 -1.79
CA LEU A 15 -18.89 26.45 -2.23
C LEU A 15 -17.87 26.50 -1.08
N ALA A 16 -18.14 25.75 -0.01
CA ALA A 16 -17.14 25.41 1.00
C ALA A 16 -17.41 24.05 1.67
N MET A 17 -17.89 23.07 0.91
CA MET A 17 -17.64 21.66 1.25
C MET A 17 -16.31 21.28 0.57
N PHE A 18 -15.20 21.75 1.15
CA PHE A 18 -13.89 21.18 0.82
C PHE A 18 -13.93 19.72 1.27
N ASP A 19 -14.07 18.85 0.28
CA ASP A 19 -14.00 17.40 0.37
C ASP A 19 -12.67 17.06 1.05
N ALA A 20 -12.72 16.85 2.37
CA ALA A 20 -11.56 16.45 3.13
C ALA A 20 -11.03 15.17 2.48
N PRO A 21 -9.71 15.09 2.21
CA PRO A 21 -9.15 13.92 1.54
C PRO A 21 -9.58 12.66 2.29
N PRO A 22 -10.00 11.59 1.59
CA PRO A 22 -10.43 10.37 2.22
C PRO A 22 -9.35 9.89 3.20
N PRO A 23 -9.75 9.29 4.36
CA PRO A 23 -8.81 8.96 5.44
C PRO A 23 -7.61 8.12 4.97
N GLU A 24 -7.78 7.38 3.88
CA GLU A 24 -6.80 6.52 3.21
C GLU A 24 -5.62 7.27 2.57
N VAL A 25 -5.76 8.57 2.25
CA VAL A 25 -4.68 9.38 1.64
C VAL A 25 -4.17 10.50 2.57
N ARG A 26 -4.72 10.57 3.79
CA ARG A 26 -4.33 11.54 4.81
C ARG A 26 -2.88 11.27 5.23
N GLY A 27 -1.97 12.17 4.86
CA GLY A 27 -0.52 12.03 5.08
C GLY A 27 0.30 11.61 3.84
N MET A 28 -0.35 11.26 2.73
CA MET A 28 0.34 11.04 1.44
C MET A 28 0.29 12.28 0.53
N ALA A 29 -0.71 13.13 0.68
CA ALA A 29 -0.81 14.41 -0.01
C ALA A 29 -0.03 15.48 0.76
N ARG A 30 0.98 16.10 0.11
CA ARG A 30 1.74 17.22 0.68
C ARG A 30 0.92 18.52 0.70
N ASN A 31 -0.09 18.60 -0.16
CA ASN A 31 -1.11 19.65 -0.16
C ASN A 31 -2.49 18.99 -0.40
N PRO A 32 -3.34 18.88 0.63
CA PRO A 32 -4.64 18.20 0.53
C PRO A 32 -5.65 18.95 -0.34
N ASP A 33 -5.41 20.22 -0.68
CA ASP A 33 -6.32 21.06 -1.45
C ASP A 33 -6.05 21.06 -2.96
N ARG A 34 -5.03 20.31 -3.42
CA ARG A 34 -4.70 20.21 -4.86
C ARG A 34 -5.14 18.87 -5.44
N PRO A 35 -6.09 18.85 -6.42
CA PRO A 35 -6.55 17.63 -7.08
C PRO A 35 -5.42 16.72 -7.57
N THR A 36 -4.37 17.30 -8.16
CA THR A 36 -3.18 16.57 -8.64
C THR A 36 -2.44 15.83 -7.52
N SER A 37 -2.42 16.37 -6.30
CA SER A 37 -1.78 15.71 -5.15
C SER A 37 -2.62 14.55 -4.62
N ILE A 38 -3.95 14.65 -4.70
CA ILE A 38 -4.88 13.58 -4.32
C ILE A 38 -4.84 12.44 -5.35
N GLU A 39 -4.85 12.77 -6.64
CA GLU A 39 -4.74 11.79 -7.72
C GLU A 39 -3.41 11.03 -7.68
N ALA A 40 -2.29 11.74 -7.45
CA ALA A 40 -1.00 11.10 -7.25
C ALA A 40 -1.00 10.17 -6.03
N ALA A 41 -1.63 10.56 -4.92
CA ALA A 41 -1.76 9.72 -3.73
C ALA A 41 -2.58 8.45 -4.00
N LYS A 42 -3.70 8.57 -4.73
CA LYS A 42 -4.52 7.41 -5.16
C LYS A 42 -3.72 6.45 -6.06
N SER A 43 -2.96 6.98 -7.01
CA SER A 43 -2.10 6.17 -7.90
C SER A 43 -0.97 5.46 -7.15
N VAL A 44 -0.40 6.10 -6.14
CA VAL A 44 0.59 5.45 -5.27
C VAL A 44 -0.08 4.37 -4.42
N LEU A 45 -1.27 4.61 -3.88
CA LEU A 45 -2.01 3.64 -3.07
C LEU A 45 -2.34 2.38 -3.89
N SER A 46 -2.83 2.54 -5.12
CA SER A 46 -3.13 1.40 -6.01
C SER A 46 -1.87 0.61 -6.36
N THR A 47 -0.74 1.29 -6.58
CA THR A 47 0.56 0.65 -6.81
C THR A 47 1.01 -0.13 -5.58
N ARG A 48 0.89 0.44 -4.37
CA ARG A 48 1.25 -0.22 -3.12
C ARG A 48 0.40 -1.47 -2.87
N ALA A 49 -0.91 -1.38 -3.07
CA ALA A 49 -1.83 -2.50 -2.95
C ALA A 49 -1.47 -3.62 -3.94
N ARG A 50 -1.18 -3.26 -5.20
CA ARG A 50 -0.73 -4.20 -6.22
C ARG A 50 0.56 -4.91 -5.83
N VAL A 51 1.59 -4.18 -5.42
CA VAL A 51 2.87 -4.80 -5.01
C VAL A 51 2.67 -5.69 -3.77
N LYS A 52 1.83 -5.29 -2.81
CA LYS A 52 1.51 -6.16 -1.66
C LYS A 52 0.85 -7.46 -2.09
N ALA A 53 -0.13 -7.40 -3.00
CA ALA A 53 -0.77 -8.60 -3.54
C ALA A 53 0.23 -9.50 -4.27
N MET A 54 1.14 -8.92 -5.07
CA MET A 54 2.20 -9.67 -5.74
C MET A 54 3.13 -10.36 -4.74
N VAL A 55 3.56 -9.68 -3.68
CA VAL A 55 4.39 -10.28 -2.61
C VAL A 55 3.66 -11.45 -1.96
N PHE A 56 2.39 -11.28 -1.60
CA PHE A 56 1.61 -12.36 -1.00
C PHE A 56 1.47 -13.56 -1.95
N GLN A 57 1.23 -13.31 -3.24
CA GLN A 57 1.13 -14.35 -4.25
C GLN A 57 2.47 -15.09 -4.43
N ALA A 58 3.60 -14.38 -4.41
CA ALA A 58 4.93 -14.99 -4.47
C ALA A 58 5.15 -16.03 -3.36
N PHE A 59 4.75 -15.72 -2.12
CA PHE A 59 4.84 -16.67 -1.01
C PHE A 59 3.89 -17.87 -1.14
N LYS A 60 2.75 -17.70 -1.84
CA LYS A 60 1.85 -18.83 -2.17
C LYS A 60 2.45 -19.75 -3.23
N ASP A 61 3.10 -19.18 -4.24
CA ASP A 61 3.58 -19.94 -5.39
C ASP A 61 4.94 -20.62 -5.12
N HIS A 62 5.81 -19.94 -4.38
CA HIS A 62 7.18 -20.40 -4.13
C HIS A 62 7.41 -20.93 -2.71
N GLY A 63 6.46 -20.72 -1.80
CA GLY A 63 6.60 -21.09 -0.40
C GLY A 63 7.55 -20.15 0.37
N PRO A 64 8.25 -20.65 1.40
CA PRO A 64 9.07 -19.81 2.28
C PRO A 64 10.30 -19.21 1.59
N LEU A 65 10.44 -17.88 1.65
CA LEU A 65 11.48 -17.11 0.97
C LEU A 65 12.15 -16.10 1.92
N THR A 66 13.43 -15.83 1.69
CA THR A 66 14.13 -14.67 2.24
C THR A 66 13.84 -13.41 1.41
N ASP A 67 14.09 -12.22 1.97
CA ASP A 67 13.92 -10.97 1.21
C ASP A 67 14.80 -10.93 -0.06
N ALA A 68 16.01 -11.51 -0.04
CA ALA A 68 16.88 -11.55 -1.21
C ALA A 68 16.35 -12.49 -2.30
N GLU A 69 15.79 -13.64 -1.93
CA GLU A 69 15.17 -14.55 -2.90
C GLU A 69 13.90 -13.91 -3.48
N LEU A 70 13.05 -13.32 -2.63
CA LEU A 70 11.85 -12.60 -3.04
C LEU A 70 12.19 -11.47 -4.02
N GLY A 71 13.19 -10.64 -3.71
CA GLY A 71 13.61 -9.53 -4.58
C GLY A 71 14.24 -9.95 -5.91
N ARG A 72 14.55 -11.23 -6.10
CA ARG A 72 15.12 -11.78 -7.35
C ARG A 72 14.07 -12.42 -8.25
N LEU A 73 12.83 -12.57 -7.79
CA LEU A 73 11.79 -13.16 -8.62
C LEU A 73 11.49 -12.27 -9.85
N PRO A 74 11.22 -12.88 -11.02
CA PRO A 74 10.96 -12.13 -12.26
C PRO A 74 9.82 -11.11 -12.13
N GLU A 75 8.79 -11.41 -11.34
CA GLU A 75 7.65 -10.50 -11.13
C GLU A 75 8.02 -9.18 -10.44
N PHE A 76 9.16 -9.10 -9.74
CA PHE A 76 9.63 -7.88 -9.09
C PHE A 76 10.71 -7.14 -9.88
N GLN A 77 11.03 -7.58 -11.11
CA GLN A 77 11.92 -6.83 -11.98
C GLN A 77 11.36 -5.43 -12.25
N GLY A 78 12.17 -4.40 -11.99
CA GLY A 78 11.76 -2.99 -12.08
C GLY A 78 11.08 -2.43 -10.83
N ILE A 79 10.86 -3.24 -9.79
CA ILE A 79 10.38 -2.76 -8.49
C ILE A 79 11.57 -2.64 -7.53
N ALA A 80 11.66 -1.51 -6.84
CA ALA A 80 12.71 -1.29 -5.85
C ALA A 80 12.62 -2.32 -4.71
N TYR A 81 13.74 -2.97 -4.39
CA TYR A 81 13.84 -3.95 -3.30
C TYR A 81 13.23 -3.46 -1.98
N THR A 82 13.49 -2.20 -1.61
CA THR A 82 12.94 -1.59 -0.39
C THR A 82 11.42 -1.50 -0.39
N SER A 83 10.79 -1.41 -1.56
CA SER A 83 9.33 -1.44 -1.68
C SER A 83 8.80 -2.85 -1.44
N VAL A 84 9.44 -3.87 -2.01
CA VAL A 84 9.10 -5.29 -1.81
C VAL A 84 9.22 -5.66 -0.33
N SER A 85 10.35 -5.38 0.31
CA SER A 85 10.55 -5.65 1.74
C SER A 85 9.55 -4.92 2.64
N LYS A 86 9.18 -3.68 2.32
CA LYS A 86 8.13 -2.96 3.07
C LYS A 86 6.79 -3.66 2.97
N ARG A 87 6.37 -4.10 1.77
CA ARG A 87 5.09 -4.81 1.61
C ARG A 87 5.10 -6.18 2.27
N ARG A 88 6.24 -6.86 2.29
CA ARG A 88 6.44 -8.07 3.09
C ARG A 88 6.24 -7.79 4.58
N THR A 89 6.83 -6.72 5.12
CA THR A 89 6.59 -6.31 6.51
C THR A 89 5.13 -5.98 6.78
N ASP A 90 4.44 -5.29 5.86
CA ASP A 90 3.00 -5.01 6.00
C ASP A 90 2.20 -6.31 6.14
N LEU A 91 2.53 -7.34 5.34
CA LEU A 91 1.89 -8.66 5.43
C LEU A 91 2.20 -9.41 6.74
N VAL A 92 3.38 -9.20 7.33
CA VAL A 92 3.71 -9.72 8.67
C VAL A 92 2.87 -9.03 9.73
N VAL A 93 2.74 -7.70 9.68
CA VAL A 93 1.89 -6.93 10.60
C VAL A 93 0.42 -7.35 10.49
N GLU A 94 -0.03 -7.68 9.28
CA GLU A 94 -1.39 -8.20 9.01
C GLU A 94 -1.57 -9.68 9.42
N GLY A 95 -0.54 -10.34 9.94
CA GLY A 95 -0.61 -11.75 10.34
C GLY A 95 -0.73 -12.72 9.17
N ARG A 96 -0.38 -12.29 7.95
CA ARG A 96 -0.42 -13.12 6.73
C ARG A 96 0.90 -13.83 6.45
N LEU A 97 2.00 -13.28 6.96
CA LEU A 97 3.32 -13.87 6.90
C LEU A 97 3.92 -13.93 8.30
N GLU A 98 4.83 -14.87 8.51
CA GLU A 98 5.58 -14.98 9.76
C GLU A 98 7.05 -15.32 9.51
N ALA A 99 7.87 -15.01 10.52
CA ALA A 99 9.27 -15.45 10.53
C ALA A 99 9.31 -16.92 10.91
N THR A 100 9.94 -17.77 10.10
CA THR A 100 10.04 -19.21 10.39
C THR A 100 11.09 -19.54 11.46
N GLY A 101 11.91 -18.55 11.85
CA GLY A 101 13.09 -18.74 12.69
C GLY A 101 14.31 -19.29 11.93
N GLU A 102 14.13 -19.79 10.71
CA GLU A 102 15.21 -20.21 9.82
C GLU A 102 15.93 -18.99 9.23
N ARG A 103 17.25 -19.11 9.03
CA ARG A 103 18.03 -18.10 8.32
C ARG A 103 18.84 -18.74 7.20
N ARG A 104 18.70 -18.26 5.97
CA ARG A 104 19.48 -18.70 4.80
C ARG A 104 20.57 -17.71 4.43
N GLY A 105 21.63 -18.19 3.80
CA GLY A 105 22.73 -17.36 3.34
C GLY A 105 22.28 -16.33 2.31
N HIS A 106 22.83 -15.12 2.39
CA HIS A 106 22.61 -14.12 1.35
C HIS A 106 23.41 -14.50 0.10
N PRO A 107 22.78 -14.55 -1.08
CA PRO A 107 23.44 -15.06 -2.29
C PRO A 107 24.70 -14.26 -2.71
N ASP A 108 24.69 -12.93 -2.55
CA ASP A 108 25.85 -12.08 -2.87
C ASP A 108 26.76 -11.77 -1.67
N ARG A 109 26.40 -12.21 -0.46
CA ARG A 109 27.11 -11.85 0.78
C ARG A 109 27.29 -13.11 1.62
N PRO A 110 28.38 -13.87 1.41
CA PRO A 110 28.54 -15.21 1.97
C PRO A 110 28.52 -15.26 3.51
N ASN A 111 28.88 -14.15 4.18
CA ASN A 111 28.89 -14.05 5.63
C ASN A 111 27.59 -13.45 6.23
N SER A 112 26.55 -13.22 5.42
CA SER A 112 25.27 -12.66 5.85
C SER A 112 24.17 -13.72 5.79
N LYS A 113 23.31 -13.74 6.82
CA LYS A 113 22.14 -14.63 6.87
C LYS A 113 20.86 -13.81 6.96
N LEU A 114 19.89 -14.13 6.12
CA LEU A 114 18.58 -13.48 6.04
C LEU A 114 17.51 -14.35 6.65
N MET A 115 16.53 -13.72 7.30
CA MET A 115 15.36 -14.41 7.84
C MET A 115 14.52 -14.99 6.69
N VAL A 116 14.07 -16.21 6.85
CA VAL A 116 13.08 -16.84 5.99
C VAL A 116 11.69 -16.47 6.48
N TRP A 117 10.84 -16.06 5.55
CA TRP A 117 9.44 -15.74 5.80
C TRP A 117 8.57 -16.80 5.16
N ALA A 118 7.48 -17.17 5.81
CA ALA A 118 6.48 -18.10 5.27
C ALA A 118 5.08 -17.50 5.40
N LEU A 119 4.11 -18.09 4.70
CA LEU A 119 2.70 -17.86 4.98
C LEU A 119 2.43 -18.24 6.43
N ALA A 120 1.75 -17.36 7.16
CA ALA A 120 1.28 -17.70 8.49
C ALA A 120 0.27 -18.84 8.35
N GLU A 121 0.41 -19.89 9.17
CA GLU A 121 -0.63 -20.90 9.29
C GLU A 121 -1.88 -20.22 9.86
N VAL A 122 -2.84 -19.92 8.98
CA VAL A 122 -4.14 -19.44 9.42
C VAL A 122 -4.75 -20.61 10.19
N GLY A 123 -4.74 -20.52 11.51
CA GLY A 123 -5.53 -21.42 12.35
C GLY A 123 -6.97 -21.34 11.87
N GLU A 124 -7.42 -22.42 11.22
CA GLU A 124 -8.78 -22.61 10.75
C GLU A 124 -9.77 -22.63 11.91
#